data_AF-A0A5C4PSQ9-F1
#
_entry.id   AF-A0A5C4PSQ9-F1
#
_cell.length_a   1.000
_cell.length_b   1.000
_cell.length_c   1.000
_cell.angle_alpha   90.00
_cell.angle_beta   90.00
_cell.angle_gamma   90.00
#
_symmetry.space_group_name_H-M   'P 1'
#
loop_
_entity.id
_entity.type
_entity.pdbx_description
1 polymer ?
#
loop_
_entity_poly.entity_id
_entity_poly.type
_entity_poly.pdbx_seq_one_letter_code
_entity_poly.pdbx_strand_id
1 'polypeptide(L)'
;MFYLTLEAQLIIGQATQLGSPSTRHDYLSVMFEDDGETGYFYALDTRQAAMPIVDALHIYNTSAVDEKETARKLQICWSEDGNFVLLLINDYPHAAFDFVKLTAYNHSKFPEPEFGSLWSRKEINDELVQQWLNA
;
A
#
# COMPACT_ATOMS: atom_id res chain seq x y z
N MET A 1 4.96 3.95 16.18
CA MET A 1 5.87 2.82 15.88
C MET A 1 5.31 1.87 14.83
N PHE A 2 6.09 1.65 13.77
CA PHE A 2 5.84 0.69 12.68
C PHE A 2 6.93 -0.38 12.65
N TYR A 3 6.58 -1.59 12.23
CA TYR A 3 7.51 -2.71 12.06
C TYR A 3 7.63 -3.08 10.59
N LEU A 4 8.88 -3.19 10.12
CA LEU A 4 9.19 -3.71 8.81
C LEU A 4 8.83 -5.20 8.74
N THR A 5 7.96 -5.55 7.80
CA THR A 5 7.47 -6.93 7.61
C THR A 5 7.90 -7.53 6.29
N LEU A 6 8.13 -6.69 5.28
CA LEU A 6 8.68 -7.07 3.99
C LEU A 6 9.63 -5.97 3.52
N GLU A 7 10.80 -6.36 3.04
CA GLU A 7 11.72 -5.52 2.29
C GLU A 7 12.14 -6.27 1.03
N ALA A 8 12.12 -5.59 -0.11
CA ALA A 8 12.48 -6.16 -1.39
C ALA A 8 13.05 -5.09 -2.33
N GLN A 9 13.73 -5.56 -3.38
CA GLN A 9 14.11 -4.71 -4.50
C GLN A 9 12.97 -4.66 -5.52
N LEU A 10 12.60 -3.46 -5.94
CA LEU A 10 11.62 -3.18 -6.99
C LEU A 10 12.34 -2.63 -8.23
N ILE A 11 12.08 -3.24 -9.38
CA ILE A 11 12.41 -2.72 -10.71
C ILE A 11 11.08 -2.41 -11.39
N ILE A 12 10.86 -1.14 -11.76
CA ILE A 12 9.55 -0.69 -12.22
C ILE A 12 9.28 -1.18 -13.64
N GLY A 13 8.11 -1.78 -13.86
CA GLY A 13 7.72 -2.41 -15.12
C GLY A 13 8.23 -3.84 -15.27
N GLN A 14 8.91 -4.39 -14.25
CA GLN A 14 9.16 -5.82 -14.15
C GLN A 14 8.07 -6.45 -13.28
N ALA A 15 7.26 -7.33 -13.87
CA ALA A 15 6.14 -7.94 -13.19
C ALA A 15 6.55 -8.57 -11.85
N THR A 16 5.90 -8.17 -10.76
CA THR A 16 6.18 -8.65 -9.41
C THR A 16 4.95 -8.57 -8.51
N GLN A 17 4.86 -9.49 -7.55
CA GLN A 17 3.81 -9.50 -6.52
C GLN A 17 4.47 -9.73 -5.16
N LEU A 18 4.25 -8.79 -4.24
CA LEU A 18 4.88 -8.77 -2.92
C LEU A 18 3.81 -8.48 -1.86
N GLY A 19 3.51 -9.46 -1.02
CA GLY A 19 2.48 -9.35 0.00
C GLY A 19 3.02 -9.53 1.40
N SER A 20 2.35 -8.90 2.38
CA SER A 20 2.64 -9.11 3.79
C SER A 20 1.35 -9.19 4.60
N PRO A 21 1.18 -10.23 5.45
CA PRO A 21 0.08 -10.28 6.40
C PRO A 21 0.26 -9.25 7.52
N SER A 22 -0.84 -8.91 8.18
CA SER A 22 -0.80 -8.16 9.44
C SER A 22 -0.08 -8.96 10.53
N THR A 23 0.63 -8.25 11.41
CA THR A 23 1.38 -8.85 12.54
C THR A 23 0.49 -9.25 13.72
N ARG A 24 -0.79 -8.87 13.69
CA ARG A 24 -1.77 -9.11 14.78
C ARG A 24 -3.07 -9.75 14.31
N HIS A 25 -3.46 -9.54 13.06
CA HIS A 25 -4.72 -10.01 12.52
C HIS A 25 -4.47 -10.97 11.36
N ASP A 26 -4.67 -12.27 11.58
CA ASP A 26 -4.45 -13.33 10.60
C ASP A 26 -5.35 -13.21 9.35
N TYR A 27 -6.44 -12.44 9.45
CA TYR A 27 -7.35 -12.17 8.36
C TYR A 27 -7.02 -10.93 7.52
N LEU A 28 -6.11 -10.06 7.99
CA LEU A 28 -5.70 -8.87 7.24
C LEU A 28 -4.38 -9.10 6.52
N SER A 29 -4.31 -8.64 5.27
CA SER A 29 -3.07 -8.67 4.49
C SER A 29 -3.06 -7.52 3.49
N VAL A 30 -1.89 -7.28 2.91
CA VAL A 30 -1.73 -6.39 1.77
C VAL A 30 -0.94 -7.06 0.66
N MET A 31 -1.13 -6.60 -0.57
CA MET A 31 -0.38 -7.04 -1.74
C MET A 31 0.02 -5.83 -2.57
N PHE A 32 1.31 -5.68 -2.83
CA PHE A 32 1.81 -4.83 -3.89
C PHE A 32 1.93 -5.65 -5.17
N GLU A 33 1.53 -5.07 -6.29
CA GLU A 33 1.67 -5.63 -7.63
C GLU A 33 2.25 -4.58 -8.58
N ASP A 34 3.28 -4.97 -9.33
CA ASP A 34 3.63 -4.33 -10.61
C ASP A 34 3.24 -5.34 -11.70
N ASP A 35 2.35 -4.95 -12.61
CA ASP A 35 1.88 -5.81 -13.71
C ASP A 35 2.66 -5.61 -15.02
N GLY A 36 3.70 -4.76 -15.01
CA GLY A 36 4.47 -4.33 -16.18
C GLY A 36 4.03 -2.97 -16.74
N GLU A 37 2.80 -2.53 -16.48
CA GLU A 37 2.24 -1.26 -16.96
C GLU A 37 1.90 -0.30 -15.82
N THR A 38 1.43 -0.83 -14.69
CA THR A 38 1.00 -0.08 -13.52
C THR A 38 1.43 -0.76 -12.22
N GLY A 39 1.63 0.07 -11.21
CA GLY A 39 1.84 -0.38 -9.83
C GLY A 39 0.58 -0.14 -9.01
N TYR A 40 0.10 -1.18 -8.33
CA TYR A 40 -1.05 -1.13 -7.42
C TYR A 40 -0.72 -1.71 -6.05
N PHE A 41 -1.45 -1.23 -5.05
CA PHE A 41 -1.40 -1.75 -3.69
C PHE A 41 -2.81 -2.08 -3.21
N TYR A 42 -2.99 -3.32 -2.78
CA TYR A 42 -4.28 -3.90 -2.42
C TYR A 42 -4.36 -4.14 -0.92
N ALA A 43 -5.51 -3.79 -0.33
CA ALA A 43 -5.89 -4.19 1.01
C ALA A 43 -6.75 -5.45 0.95
N LEU A 44 -6.46 -6.43 1.80
CA LEU A 44 -7.18 -7.70 1.84
C LEU A 44 -7.77 -7.98 3.23
N ASP A 45 -8.99 -8.52 3.24
CA ASP A 45 -9.69 -9.09 4.40
C ASP A 45 -10.25 -10.48 4.03
N THR A 46 -9.57 -11.53 4.47
CA THR A 46 -9.91 -12.92 4.12
C THR A 46 -11.19 -13.43 4.77
N ARG A 47 -11.81 -12.66 5.67
CA ARG A 47 -13.16 -12.96 6.15
C ARG A 47 -14.20 -12.79 5.04
N GLN A 48 -13.89 -12.01 4.00
CA GLN A 48 -14.74 -11.84 2.82
C GLN A 48 -14.48 -12.98 1.81
N ALA A 49 -15.07 -14.14 2.08
CA ALA A 49 -14.74 -15.39 1.39
C ALA A 49 -14.84 -15.36 -0.16
N ALA A 50 -15.72 -14.52 -0.73
CA ALA A 50 -15.89 -14.41 -2.18
C ALA A 50 -14.93 -13.40 -2.83
N MET A 51 -14.59 -12.32 -2.12
CA MET A 51 -13.80 -11.20 -2.66
C MET A 51 -12.95 -10.62 -1.52
N PRO A 52 -11.72 -11.13 -1.32
CA PRO A 52 -10.89 -10.72 -0.20
C PRO A 52 -10.28 -9.33 -0.40
N ILE A 53 -10.20 -8.81 -1.62
CA ILE A 53 -9.72 -7.45 -1.89
C ILE A 53 -10.80 -6.47 -1.44
N VAL A 54 -10.49 -5.69 -0.41
CA VAL A 54 -11.43 -4.72 0.19
C VAL A 54 -11.18 -3.29 -0.27
N ASP A 55 -9.98 -3.00 -0.75
CA ASP A 55 -9.62 -1.72 -1.35
C ASP A 55 -8.35 -1.84 -2.22
N ALA A 56 -8.14 -0.87 -3.11
CA ALA A 56 -7.00 -0.81 -4.02
C ALA A 56 -6.56 0.64 -4.23
N LEU A 57 -5.25 0.86 -4.29
CA LEU A 57 -4.62 2.16 -4.53
C LEU A 57 -3.66 2.08 -5.70
N HIS A 58 -3.77 3.04 -6.61
CA HIS A 58 -2.78 3.23 -7.66
C HIS A 58 -1.51 3.87 -7.09
N ILE A 59 -0.36 3.36 -7.50
CA ILE A 59 0.95 3.83 -7.03
C ILE A 59 1.69 4.58 -8.14
N TYR A 60 1.75 4.01 -9.34
CA TYR A 60 2.38 4.63 -10.51
C TYR A 60 1.89 4.01 -11.82
N ASN A 61 2.07 4.75 -12.92
CA ASN A 61 2.10 4.19 -14.26
C ASN A 61 3.56 4.06 -14.67
N THR A 62 4.00 2.92 -15.20
CA THR A 62 5.40 2.70 -15.58
C THR A 62 5.87 3.67 -16.67
N SER A 63 4.93 4.15 -17.51
CA SER A 63 5.16 5.19 -18.52
C SER A 63 5.41 6.60 -17.95
N ALA A 64 5.03 6.84 -16.70
CA ALA A 64 5.18 8.12 -16.02
C ALA A 64 6.38 8.15 -15.05
N VAL A 65 7.16 7.06 -14.98
CA VAL A 65 8.32 6.94 -14.09
C VAL A 65 9.61 7.00 -14.88
N ASP A 66 10.42 8.02 -14.61
CA ASP A 66 11.78 8.13 -15.11
C ASP A 66 12.69 7.08 -14.45
N GLU A 67 13.74 6.67 -15.17
CA GLU A 67 14.74 5.72 -14.68
C GLU A 67 14.11 4.45 -14.06
N LYS A 68 13.09 3.90 -14.72
CA LYS A 68 12.37 2.70 -14.23
C LYS A 68 13.26 1.46 -14.05
N GLU A 69 14.36 1.38 -14.79
CA GLU A 69 15.39 0.33 -14.68
C GLU A 69 16.24 0.45 -13.41
N THR A 70 16.20 1.59 -12.71
CA THR A 70 16.91 1.79 -11.45
C THR A 70 16.21 1.04 -10.32
N ALA A 71 16.98 0.22 -9.61
CA ALA A 71 16.56 -0.48 -8.41
C ALA A 71 16.03 0.47 -7.32
N ARG A 72 14.81 0.21 -6.88
CA ARG A 72 14.17 0.90 -5.75
C ARG A 72 14.02 -0.05 -4.59
N LYS A 73 14.08 0.47 -3.37
CA LYS A 73 13.77 -0.31 -2.17
C LYS A 73 12.27 -0.23 -1.91
N LEU A 74 11.58 -1.36 -1.91
CA LEU A 74 10.18 -1.47 -1.51
C LEU A 74 10.10 -2.03 -0.09
N GLN A 75 9.30 -1.40 0.76
CA GLN A 75 9.08 -1.85 2.13
C GLN A 75 7.59 -1.83 2.46
N ILE A 76 7.14 -2.84 3.20
CA ILE A 76 5.81 -2.88 3.81
C ILE A 76 5.98 -2.88 5.32
N CYS A 77 5.40 -1.87 5.96
CA CYS A 77 5.53 -1.63 7.39
C CYS A 77 4.15 -1.62 8.05
N TRP A 78 3.92 -2.51 9.02
CA TRP A 78 2.68 -2.57 9.78
C TRP A 78 2.81 -1.87 11.12
N SER A 79 1.75 -1.21 11.58
CA SER A 79 1.66 -0.68 12.94
C SER A 79 1.71 -1.81 13.96
N GLU A 80 2.07 -1.47 15.20
CA GLU A 80 2.17 -2.43 16.29
C GLU A 80 0.87 -3.20 16.59
N ASP A 81 -0.28 -2.54 16.39
CA ASP A 81 -1.60 -3.14 16.53
C ASP A 81 -2.06 -3.90 15.28
N GLY A 82 -1.29 -3.83 14.18
CA GLY A 82 -1.58 -4.53 12.93
C GLY A 82 -2.81 -4.00 12.18
N ASN A 83 -3.31 -2.80 12.49
CA ASN A 83 -4.46 -2.20 11.81
C ASN A 83 -4.11 -1.08 10.83
N PHE A 84 -2.85 -0.67 10.76
CA PHE A 84 -2.37 0.32 9.83
C PHE A 84 -1.15 -0.21 9.10
N VAL A 85 -1.06 0.05 7.80
CA VAL A 85 0.06 -0.40 6.98
C VAL A 85 0.52 0.71 6.05
N LEU A 86 1.83 0.80 5.86
CA LEU A 86 2.50 1.69 4.94
C LEU A 86 3.18 0.87 3.83
N LEU A 87 3.03 1.33 2.59
CA LEU A 87 3.90 0.99 1.49
C LEU A 87 4.91 2.11 1.31
N LEU A 88 6.19 1.81 1.52
CA LEU A 88 7.29 2.73 1.27
C LEU A 88 8.04 2.31 0.01
N ILE A 89 8.41 3.29 -0.82
CA ILE A 89 9.36 3.12 -1.91
C ILE A 89 10.48 4.14 -1.67
N ASN A 90 11.72 3.66 -1.57
CA ASN A 90 12.89 4.45 -1.18
C ASN A 90 12.65 5.26 0.11
N ASP A 91 12.18 4.58 1.16
CA ASP A 91 11.89 5.15 2.49
C ASP A 91 10.76 6.21 2.52
N TYR A 92 10.12 6.49 1.39
CA TYR A 92 9.04 7.47 1.30
C TYR A 92 7.66 6.79 1.20
N PRO A 93 6.62 7.27 1.92
CA PRO A 93 5.28 6.67 1.85
C PRO A 93 4.60 6.95 0.51
N HIS A 94 4.25 5.88 -0.20
CA HIS A 94 3.51 5.94 -1.46
C HIS A 94 2.04 5.53 -1.30
N ALA A 95 1.75 4.64 -0.35
CA ALA A 95 0.38 4.29 0.01
C ALA A 95 0.26 3.90 1.48
N ALA A 96 -0.96 3.99 2.01
CA ALA A 96 -1.30 3.48 3.32
C ALA A 96 -2.75 3.00 3.39
N PHE A 97 -3.02 2.04 4.27
CA PHE A 97 -4.38 1.64 4.65
C PHE A 97 -4.55 1.71 6.18
N ASP A 98 -5.64 2.35 6.61
CA ASP A 98 -6.15 2.32 7.98
C ASP A 98 -7.39 1.42 8.02
N PHE A 99 -7.24 0.20 8.53
CA PHE A 99 -8.30 -0.79 8.60
C PHE A 99 -9.33 -0.50 9.71
N VAL A 100 -9.02 0.41 10.66
CA VAL A 100 -9.99 0.85 11.68
C VAL A 100 -10.88 1.96 11.13
N LYS A 101 -10.27 2.97 10.49
CA LYS A 101 -11.00 4.11 9.93
C LYS A 101 -11.55 3.85 8.53
N LEU A 102 -11.18 2.72 7.91
CA LEU A 102 -11.47 2.41 6.51
C LEU A 102 -11.07 3.57 5.61
N THR A 103 -9.82 4.01 5.75
CA THR A 103 -9.26 5.11 4.98
C THR A 103 -8.03 4.63 4.23
N ALA A 104 -8.02 4.85 2.92
CA ALA A 104 -6.90 4.57 2.04
C ALA A 104 -6.22 5.88 1.65
N TYR A 105 -4.89 5.88 1.62
CA TYR A 105 -4.07 7.06 1.38
C TYR A 105 -3.11 6.81 0.23
N ASN A 106 -3.09 7.68 -0.76
CA ASN A 106 -2.04 7.75 -1.78
C ASN A 106 -1.90 9.19 -2.28
N HIS A 107 -1.09 9.42 -3.31
CA HIS A 107 -0.81 10.76 -3.85
C HIS A 107 -1.86 11.28 -4.84
N SER A 108 -2.80 10.44 -5.28
CA SER A 108 -3.76 10.79 -6.34
C SER A 108 -5.23 10.62 -5.94
N LYS A 109 -5.52 10.00 -4.79
CA LYS A 109 -6.84 9.51 -4.35
C LYS A 109 -7.48 8.50 -5.32
N PHE A 110 -6.70 7.97 -6.26
CA PHE A 110 -7.18 7.06 -7.29
C PHE A 110 -6.81 5.59 -6.99
N PRO A 111 -7.66 4.61 -7.35
CA PRO A 111 -9.02 4.76 -7.87
C PRO A 111 -10.00 5.25 -6.80
N GLU A 112 -11.12 5.81 -7.25
CA GLU A 112 -12.26 6.03 -6.36
C GLU A 112 -12.69 4.70 -5.72
N PRO A 113 -13.12 4.70 -4.44
CA PRO A 113 -13.66 3.50 -3.82
C PRO A 113 -14.83 2.93 -4.64
N GLU A 114 -15.01 1.60 -4.59
CA GLU A 114 -16.17 0.98 -5.22
C GLU A 114 -17.48 1.57 -4.71
N PHE A 115 -18.50 1.61 -5.57
CA PHE A 115 -19.81 2.12 -5.20
C PHE A 115 -20.40 1.34 -4.03
N GLY A 116 -20.72 2.04 -2.93
CA GLY A 116 -21.23 1.42 -1.70
C GLY A 116 -20.13 0.92 -0.75
N SER A 117 -18.85 1.08 -1.09
CA SER A 117 -17.75 0.84 -0.17
C SER A 117 -17.80 1.78 1.02
N LEU A 118 -17.38 1.29 2.18
CA LEU A 118 -17.17 2.10 3.39
C LEU A 118 -15.79 2.78 3.39
N TRP A 119 -14.91 2.41 2.46
CA TRP A 119 -13.59 2.99 2.35
C TRP A 119 -13.64 4.43 1.82
N SER A 120 -12.80 5.28 2.40
CA SER A 120 -12.61 6.67 1.98
C SER A 120 -11.20 6.90 1.46
N ARG A 121 -10.99 8.02 0.74
CA ARG A 121 -9.70 8.43 0.18
C ARG A 121 -9.16 9.67 0.86
N LYS A 122 -7.85 9.67 1.11
CA LYS A 122 -7.11 10.87 1.51
C LYS A 122 -5.81 10.98 0.73
N GLU A 123 -5.38 12.22 0.50
CA GLU A 123 -4.06 12.47 -0.06
C GLU A 123 -3.02 12.29 1.03
N ILE A 124 -1.88 11.72 0.67
CA ILE A 124 -0.67 11.83 1.48
C ILE A 124 -0.18 13.28 1.38
N ASN A 125 0.13 13.88 2.53
CA ASN A 125 0.72 15.20 2.63
C ASN A 125 1.89 15.17 3.63
N ASP A 126 2.66 16.26 3.70
CA ASP A 126 3.84 16.32 4.56
C ASP A 126 3.52 16.08 6.03
N GLU A 127 2.37 16.58 6.53
CA GLU A 127 1.95 16.37 7.91
C GLU A 127 1.76 14.88 8.23
N LEU A 128 1.11 14.13 7.34
CA LEU A 128 0.93 12.68 7.47
C LEU A 128 2.27 11.95 7.38
N VAL A 129 3.15 12.33 6.45
CA VAL A 129 4.48 11.72 6.31
C VAL A 129 5.28 11.90 7.60
N GLN A 130 5.32 13.12 8.15
CA GLN A 130 6.01 13.39 9.41
C GLN A 130 5.37 12.61 10.56
N GLN A 131 4.04 12.53 10.61
CA GLN A 131 3.32 11.76 11.61
C GLN A 131 3.66 10.26 11.54
N TRP A 132 3.82 9.69 10.36
CA TRP A 132 4.07 8.25 10.21
C TRP A 132 5.53 7.86 10.43
N LEU A 133 6.47 8.67 9.94
CA LEU A 133 7.90 8.33 9.96
C LEU A 133 8.62 8.76 11.24
N ASN A 134 8.07 9.70 12.01
CA ASN A 134 8.69 10.20 13.25
C ASN A 134 8.00 9.69 14.54
N ALA A 135 7.11 8.71 14.45
CA ALA A 135 6.28 8.22 15.57
C ALA A 135 6.63 6.81 16.08
#